data_AF-A0A662WLX5-F1
#
_entry.id   AF-A0A662WLX5-F1
#
_cell.length_a   1.000
_cell.length_b   1.000
_cell.length_c   1.000
_cell.angle_alpha   90.00
_cell.angle_beta   90.00
_cell.angle_gamma   90.00
#
_symmetry.space_group_name_H-M   'P 1'
#
loop_
_entity.id
_entity.type
_entity.pdbx_description
1 polymer ?
#
loop_
_entity_poly.entity_id
_entity_poly.type
_entity_poly.pdbx_seq_one_letter_code
_entity_poly.pdbx_strand_id
1 'polypeptide(L)'
;MSASVELKTYVTCAAVLYVKFVLATGIQATKTFEAGGRPPEDKDLPLAKGRPVQTYGLVTAPETSKDEREQLQKAKVTELRWRRIVQNDLESIPLALVVFGAGVLAKGNPTVQCGAMIAYTTVRCCHTVAYANAMHPHRALCWLFGVIAITTGVGNALYGAFSSDASTNIPRSADKKLRRINTDRHNQFRRLDASQSFDNNSKMVDANVKVYIACSSLLYLKFLLATGVQGGKKFISGGRPPEDAKLSLAKGRKQTYGLDKTDDEKMLKAREAEYRWTRIVTNDLETIPFALFIFGGGILAGSNPTVHAAAMTVFTAARCLHTYAYANKMQPHRAIFWFTGVLATMVGMGNAIAAIL
;
A
#
# COMPACT_ATOMS: atom_id res chain seq x y z
N MET A 1 -5.56 16.23 26.03
CA MET A 1 -5.71 14.76 25.90
C MET A 1 -4.38 14.18 25.42
N SER A 2 -3.83 13.16 26.09
CA SER A 2 -2.63 12.47 25.63
C SER A 2 -2.99 11.58 24.43
N ALA A 3 -2.17 11.60 23.37
CA ALA A 3 -2.38 10.73 22.21
C ALA A 3 -2.33 9.25 22.63
N SER A 4 -3.17 8.42 22.01
CA SER A 4 -3.21 6.98 22.27
C SER A 4 -1.86 6.32 21.92
N VAL A 5 -1.57 5.17 22.52
CA VAL A 5 -0.29 4.47 22.27
C VAL A 5 -0.19 4.07 20.80
N GLU A 6 -1.30 3.62 20.21
CA GLU A 6 -1.41 3.23 18.79
C GLU A 6 -1.12 4.42 17.88
N LEU A 7 -1.66 5.60 18.18
CA LEU A 7 -1.40 6.81 17.40
C LEU A 7 0.06 7.24 17.51
N LYS A 8 0.66 7.18 18.71
CA LYS A 8 2.09 7.47 18.92
C LYS A 8 2.96 6.49 18.12
N THR A 9 2.65 5.20 18.17
CA THR A 9 3.35 4.16 17.39
C THR A 9 3.20 4.38 15.90
N TYR A 10 1.99 4.70 15.42
CA TYR A 10 1.71 5.00 14.02
C TYR A 10 2.55 6.16 13.50
N VAL A 11 2.54 7.30 14.21
CA VAL A 11 3.32 8.50 13.82
C VAL A 11 4.81 8.20 13.82
N THR A 12 5.30 7.47 14.82
CA THR A 12 6.72 7.09 14.92
C THR A 12 7.14 6.19 13.76
N CYS A 13 6.36 5.15 13.47
CA CYS A 13 6.62 4.23 12.37
C CYS A 13 6.56 4.95 11.01
N ALA A 14 5.57 5.81 10.81
CA ALA A 14 5.44 6.60 9.59
C ALA A 14 6.65 7.53 9.37
N ALA A 15 7.13 8.20 10.43
CA ALA A 15 8.31 9.04 10.37
C ALA A 15 9.58 8.24 9.99
N VAL A 16 9.79 7.07 10.61
CA VAL A 16 10.91 6.18 10.28
C VAL A 16 10.85 5.72 8.81
N LEU A 17 9.67 5.30 8.35
CA LEU A 17 9.46 4.87 6.97
C LEU A 17 9.66 6.02 5.96
N TYR A 18 9.26 7.24 6.31
CA TYR A 18 9.47 8.42 5.48
C TYR A 18 10.96 8.78 5.38
N VAL A 19 11.68 8.83 6.50
CA VAL A 19 13.14 9.05 6.50
C VAL A 19 13.85 8.00 5.65
N LYS A 20 13.49 6.73 5.82
CA LYS A 20 13.99 5.63 4.99
C LYS A 20 13.71 5.87 3.50
N PHE A 21 12.49 6.28 3.14
CA PHE A 21 12.12 6.56 1.75
C PHE A 21 12.93 7.73 1.15
N VAL A 22 13.11 8.82 1.90
CA VAL A 22 13.94 9.95 1.48
C VAL A 22 15.40 9.52 1.26
N LEU A 23 15.97 8.73 2.17
CA LEU A 23 17.32 8.19 1.99
C LEU A 23 17.43 7.29 0.75
N ALA A 24 16.47 6.39 0.54
CA ALA A 24 16.46 5.49 -0.61
C ALA A 24 16.35 6.23 -1.95
N THR A 25 15.50 7.27 -2.02
CA THR A 25 15.35 8.12 -3.22
C THR A 25 16.61 8.96 -3.48
N GLY A 26 17.25 9.48 -2.43
CA GLY A 26 18.54 10.17 -2.53
C GLY A 26 19.62 9.25 -3.12
N ILE A 27 19.73 8.01 -2.62
CA ILE A 27 20.69 7.03 -3.17
C ILE A 27 20.32 6.70 -4.62
N GLN A 28 19.05 6.41 -4.93
CA GLN A 28 18.60 6.16 -6.30
C GLN A 28 18.99 7.30 -7.25
N ALA A 29 18.82 8.56 -6.82
CA ALA A 29 19.21 9.72 -7.62
C ALA A 29 20.71 9.69 -7.95
N THR A 30 21.57 9.46 -6.96
CA THR A 30 23.03 9.33 -7.19
C THR A 30 23.36 8.20 -8.17
N LYS A 31 22.69 7.05 -8.08
CA LYS A 31 22.88 5.91 -8.99
C LYS A 31 22.35 6.19 -10.39
N THR A 32 21.32 7.02 -10.51
CA THR A 32 20.78 7.45 -11.81
C THR A 32 21.80 8.29 -12.57
N PHE A 33 22.51 9.20 -11.89
CA PHE A 33 23.62 9.95 -12.49
C PHE A 33 24.79 9.05 -12.91
N GLU A 34 25.17 8.07 -12.08
CA GLU A 34 26.22 7.08 -12.43
C GLU A 34 25.87 6.28 -13.69
N ALA A 35 24.57 6.03 -13.92
CA ALA A 35 24.08 5.28 -15.08
C ALA A 35 23.84 6.13 -16.33
N GLY A 36 24.04 7.46 -16.28
CA GLY A 36 23.68 8.38 -17.38
C GLY A 36 22.17 8.50 -17.61
N GLY A 37 21.37 8.12 -16.61
CA GLY A 37 19.91 7.99 -16.70
C GLY A 37 19.14 9.27 -16.42
N ARG A 38 19.81 10.38 -16.07
CA ARG A 38 19.13 11.65 -15.84
C ARG A 38 18.74 12.32 -17.16
N PRO A 39 17.80 13.28 -17.11
CA PRO A 39 17.51 14.15 -18.23
C PRO A 39 18.75 14.93 -18.71
N PRO A 40 18.84 15.31 -20.00
CA PRO A 40 19.97 16.04 -20.54
C PRO A 40 20.15 17.45 -19.95
N GLU A 41 19.09 18.07 -19.44
CA GLU A 41 19.14 19.36 -18.74
C GLU A 41 19.94 19.32 -17.43
N ASP A 42 20.14 18.13 -16.83
CA ASP A 42 20.89 17.97 -15.58
C ASP A 42 22.42 17.92 -15.76
N LYS A 43 22.91 18.10 -16.98
CA LYS A 43 24.34 17.96 -17.34
C LYS A 43 25.27 18.91 -16.58
N ASP A 44 24.78 20.08 -16.17
CA ASP A 44 25.58 21.13 -15.53
C ASP A 44 25.61 21.00 -14.01
N LEU A 45 24.87 20.04 -13.44
CA LEU A 45 24.85 19.81 -12.00
C LEU A 45 26.22 19.33 -11.50
N PRO A 46 26.63 19.71 -10.28
CA PRO A 46 27.89 19.24 -9.68
C PRO A 46 28.00 17.72 -9.66
N LEU A 47 26.87 17.03 -9.49
CA LEU A 47 26.78 15.57 -9.46
C LEU A 47 26.97 14.91 -10.82
N ALA A 48 26.84 15.65 -11.93
CA ALA A 48 27.03 15.14 -13.29
C ALA A 48 28.49 15.23 -13.76
N LYS A 49 29.32 16.04 -13.10
CA LYS A 49 30.75 16.21 -13.45
C LYS A 49 31.50 14.88 -13.32
N GLY A 50 32.20 14.50 -14.39
CA GLY A 50 32.96 13.24 -14.44
C GLY A 50 32.11 11.97 -14.54
N ARG A 51 30.81 12.09 -14.83
CA ARG A 51 29.89 10.96 -15.03
C ARG A 51 29.48 10.82 -16.50
N PRO A 52 28.89 9.69 -16.91
CA PRO A 52 28.40 9.51 -18.26
C PRO A 52 27.41 10.61 -18.68
N VAL A 53 27.31 10.87 -19.99
CA VAL A 53 26.40 11.88 -20.51
C VAL A 53 24.96 11.51 -20.15
N GLN A 54 24.23 12.46 -19.55
CA GLN A 54 22.85 12.27 -19.10
C GLN A 54 21.92 12.37 -20.32
N THR A 55 21.28 11.25 -20.68
CA THR A 55 20.42 11.16 -21.88
C THR A 55 19.24 10.23 -21.68
N TYR A 56 18.72 10.12 -20.45
CA TYR A 56 17.79 9.04 -20.04
C TYR A 56 18.36 7.63 -20.27
N GLY A 57 19.69 7.52 -20.41
CA GLY A 57 20.36 6.28 -20.80
C GLY A 57 20.10 5.82 -22.24
N LEU A 58 19.54 6.68 -23.10
CA LEU A 58 19.19 6.38 -24.50
C LEU A 58 20.40 6.41 -25.43
N VAL A 59 21.40 7.21 -25.12
CA VAL A 59 22.62 7.32 -25.94
C VAL A 59 23.78 6.67 -25.20
N THR A 60 24.28 5.56 -25.75
CA THR A 60 25.62 5.06 -25.42
C THR A 60 26.62 5.71 -26.36
N ALA A 61 27.65 6.35 -25.82
CA ALA A 61 28.72 6.93 -26.63
C ALA A 61 29.37 5.84 -27.50
N PRO A 62 29.46 6.04 -28.84
CA PRO A 62 29.96 5.03 -29.77
C PRO A 62 31.43 4.65 -29.54
N GLU A 63 32.21 5.50 -28.85
CA GLU A 63 33.64 5.33 -28.62
C GLU A 63 33.99 4.99 -27.17
N THR A 64 33.19 4.17 -26.50
CA THR A 64 33.56 3.67 -25.16
C THR A 64 34.37 2.37 -25.26
N SER A 65 35.49 2.33 -24.55
CA SER A 65 36.29 1.12 -24.38
C SER A 65 35.43 -0.04 -23.84
N LYS A 66 35.89 -1.28 -24.02
CA LYS A 66 35.16 -2.46 -23.51
C LYS A 66 34.91 -2.36 -21.99
N ASP A 67 35.90 -1.84 -21.26
CA ASP A 67 35.86 -1.71 -19.80
C ASP A 67 34.87 -0.62 -19.36
N GLU A 68 34.83 0.53 -20.04
CA GLU A 68 33.83 1.59 -19.76
C GLU A 68 32.40 1.12 -20.04
N ARG A 69 32.20 0.34 -21.11
CA ARG A 69 30.89 -0.27 -21.40
C ARG A 69 30.46 -1.24 -20.32
N GLU A 70 31.39 -2.05 -19.80
CA GLU A 70 31.10 -2.97 -18.70
C GLU A 70 30.80 -2.21 -17.40
N GLN A 71 31.55 -1.16 -17.08
CA GLN A 71 31.29 -0.31 -15.92
C GLN A 71 29.93 0.39 -16.02
N LEU A 72 29.59 0.95 -17.19
CA LEU A 72 28.29 1.57 -17.42
C LEU A 72 27.15 0.56 -17.28
N GLN A 73 27.34 -0.67 -17.77
CA GLN A 73 26.35 -1.73 -17.61
C GLN A 73 26.16 -2.11 -16.14
N LYS A 74 27.24 -2.20 -15.35
CA LYS A 74 27.17 -2.43 -13.90
C LYS A 74 26.46 -1.27 -13.18
N ALA A 75 26.71 -0.03 -13.60
CA ALA A 75 26.02 1.15 -13.08
C ALA A 75 24.52 1.11 -13.39
N LYS A 76 24.13 0.75 -14.62
CA LYS A 76 22.71 0.57 -15.02
C LYS A 76 22.02 -0.53 -14.21
N VAL A 77 22.67 -1.68 -13.99
CA VAL A 77 22.11 -2.75 -13.15
C VAL A 77 21.93 -2.27 -11.70
N THR A 78 22.87 -1.47 -11.19
CA THR A 78 22.80 -0.90 -9.84
C THR A 78 21.68 0.14 -9.73
N GLU A 79 21.53 1.04 -10.71
CA GLU A 79 20.41 1.98 -10.80
C GLU A 79 19.07 1.24 -10.82
N LEU A 80 18.93 0.23 -11.67
CA LEU A 80 17.72 -0.59 -11.75
C LEU A 80 17.36 -1.24 -10.41
N ARG A 81 18.36 -1.72 -9.67
CA ARG A 81 18.18 -2.28 -8.33
C ARG A 81 17.60 -1.23 -7.38
N TRP A 82 18.18 -0.05 -7.30
CA TRP A 82 17.68 1.04 -6.44
C TRP A 82 16.31 1.54 -6.86
N ARG A 83 16.04 1.61 -8.17
CA ARG A 83 14.72 1.94 -8.69
C ARG A 83 13.67 0.91 -8.26
N ARG A 84 14.01 -0.39 -8.25
CA ARG A 84 13.13 -1.44 -7.73
C ARG A 84 12.90 -1.34 -6.23
N ILE A 85 13.89 -0.91 -5.45
CA ILE A 85 13.74 -0.66 -4.00
C ILE A 85 12.70 0.43 -3.77
N VAL A 86 12.90 1.59 -4.40
CA VAL A 86 11.98 2.74 -4.29
C VAL A 86 10.59 2.38 -4.80
N GLN A 87 10.51 1.69 -5.94
CA GLN A 87 9.23 1.20 -6.46
C GLN A 87 8.53 0.25 -5.49
N ASN A 88 9.26 -0.66 -4.84
CA ASN A 88 8.67 -1.57 -3.87
C ASN A 88 8.21 -0.85 -2.59
N ASP A 89 8.90 0.21 -2.19
CA ASP A 89 8.46 1.09 -1.11
C ASP A 89 7.17 1.83 -1.48
N LEU A 90 7.07 2.37 -2.71
CA LEU A 90 5.83 2.98 -3.22
C LEU A 90 4.68 1.97 -3.36
N GLU A 91 5.00 0.71 -3.69
CA GLU A 91 4.03 -0.38 -3.78
C GLU A 91 3.47 -0.82 -2.41
N SER A 92 4.21 -0.61 -1.32
CA SER A 92 3.88 -1.19 -0.02
C SER A 92 3.55 -0.15 1.06
N ILE A 93 4.36 0.90 1.21
CA ILE A 93 4.29 1.83 2.35
C ILE A 93 3.00 2.66 2.34
N PRO A 94 2.57 3.30 1.23
CA PRO A 94 1.37 4.13 1.24
C PRO A 94 0.11 3.34 1.66
N LEU A 95 -0.08 2.12 1.12
CA LEU A 95 -1.20 1.26 1.49
C LEU A 95 -1.08 0.77 2.94
N ALA A 96 0.13 0.44 3.41
CA ALA A 96 0.34 0.04 4.81
C ALA A 96 -0.04 1.16 5.78
N LEU A 97 0.37 2.41 5.50
CA LEU A 97 0.00 3.56 6.32
C LEU A 97 -1.51 3.79 6.35
N VAL A 98 -2.18 3.67 5.20
CA VAL A 98 -3.64 3.75 5.12
C VAL A 98 -4.32 2.67 5.98
N VAL A 99 -3.90 1.41 5.85
CA VAL A 99 -4.46 0.29 6.63
C VAL A 99 -4.19 0.45 8.12
N PHE A 100 -2.96 0.82 8.51
CA PHE A 100 -2.64 1.01 9.92
C PHE A 100 -3.35 2.21 10.52
N GLY A 101 -3.50 3.31 9.76
CA GLY A 101 -4.30 4.46 10.15
C GLY A 101 -5.78 4.08 10.33
N ALA A 102 -6.34 3.28 9.42
CA ALA A 102 -7.70 2.73 9.57
C ALA A 102 -7.83 1.88 10.84
N GLY A 103 -6.81 1.07 11.17
CA GLY A 103 -6.78 0.28 12.40
C GLY A 103 -6.72 1.11 13.69
N VAL A 104 -6.08 2.29 13.67
CA VAL A 104 -6.13 3.24 14.79
C VAL A 104 -7.56 3.76 14.99
N LEU A 105 -8.29 4.04 13.91
CA LEU A 105 -9.70 4.47 13.97
C LEU A 105 -10.65 3.34 14.39
N ALA A 106 -10.31 2.10 14.08
CA ALA A 106 -11.13 0.91 14.34
C ALA A 106 -11.25 0.52 15.81
N LYS A 107 -10.36 1.04 16.69
CA LYS A 107 -10.26 0.66 18.11
C LYS A 107 -10.14 -0.86 18.33
N GLY A 108 -9.36 -1.54 17.49
CA GLY A 108 -9.02 -2.96 17.63
C GLY A 108 -8.08 -3.23 18.82
N ASN A 109 -7.46 -4.41 18.88
CA ASN A 109 -6.51 -4.73 19.95
C ASN A 109 -5.24 -3.85 19.83
N PRO A 110 -4.91 -3.03 20.84
CA PRO A 110 -3.78 -2.09 20.77
C PRO A 110 -2.42 -2.80 20.63
N THR A 111 -2.22 -3.90 21.36
CA THR A 111 -0.97 -4.67 21.34
C THR A 111 -0.72 -5.28 19.95
N VAL A 112 -1.76 -5.84 19.34
CA VAL A 112 -1.67 -6.40 17.98
C VAL A 112 -1.40 -5.30 16.98
N GLN A 113 -2.07 -4.15 17.09
CA GLN A 113 -1.88 -3.01 16.19
C GLN A 113 -0.43 -2.48 16.25
N CYS A 114 0.07 -2.21 17.46
CA CYS A 114 1.43 -1.72 17.67
C CYS A 114 2.47 -2.75 17.22
N GLY A 115 2.28 -4.02 17.57
CA GLY A 115 3.17 -5.11 17.15
C GLY A 115 3.26 -5.23 15.63
N ALA A 116 2.13 -5.16 14.92
CA ALA A 116 2.08 -5.20 13.47
C ALA A 116 2.80 -4.01 12.81
N MET A 117 2.60 -2.78 13.31
CA MET A 117 3.28 -1.58 12.78
C MET A 117 4.79 -1.63 12.98
N ILE A 118 5.24 -2.05 14.17
CA ILE A 118 6.67 -2.18 14.50
C ILE A 118 7.32 -3.27 13.66
N ALA A 119 6.67 -4.45 13.56
CA ALA A 119 7.15 -5.55 12.75
C ALA A 119 7.26 -5.13 11.28
N TYR A 120 6.21 -4.50 10.72
CA TYR A 120 6.22 -3.98 9.35
C TYR A 120 7.38 -3.01 9.13
N THR A 121 7.52 -2.00 9.99
CA THR A 121 8.58 -0.99 9.87
C THR A 121 9.97 -1.62 9.87
N THR A 122 10.21 -2.54 10.81
CA THR A 122 11.48 -3.27 10.94
C THR A 122 11.78 -4.06 9.67
N VAL A 123 10.85 -4.90 9.21
CA VAL A 123 11.09 -5.74 8.01
C VAL A 123 11.20 -4.91 6.74
N ARG A 124 10.57 -3.73 6.65
CA ARG A 124 10.75 -2.81 5.52
C ARG A 124 12.14 -2.19 5.49
N CYS A 125 12.73 -1.85 6.64
CA CYS A 125 14.12 -1.41 6.71
C CYS A 125 15.07 -2.55 6.32
N CYS A 126 14.88 -3.75 6.88
CA CYS A 126 15.66 -4.94 6.52
C CYS A 126 15.53 -5.31 5.03
N HIS A 127 14.34 -5.14 4.44
CA HIS A 127 14.09 -5.39 3.02
C HIS A 127 14.99 -4.53 2.14
N THR A 128 15.13 -3.22 2.44
CA THR A 128 16.00 -2.32 1.66
C THR A 128 17.46 -2.72 1.77
N VAL A 129 17.93 -3.06 2.97
CA VAL A 129 19.31 -3.56 3.18
C VAL A 129 19.55 -4.85 2.42
N ALA A 130 18.62 -5.80 2.50
CA ALA A 130 18.71 -7.08 1.78
C ALA A 130 18.69 -6.90 0.26
N TYR A 131 17.84 -6.00 -0.25
CA TYR A 131 17.74 -5.72 -1.67
C TYR A 131 19.02 -5.03 -2.18
N ALA A 132 19.53 -4.01 -1.48
CA ALA A 132 20.74 -3.28 -1.87
C ALA A 132 21.95 -4.22 -2.01
N ASN A 133 22.10 -5.15 -1.06
CA ASN A 133 23.18 -6.14 -1.00
C ASN A 133 22.90 -7.42 -1.81
N ALA A 134 21.84 -7.47 -2.62
CA ALA A 134 21.45 -8.65 -3.41
C ALA A 134 21.34 -9.96 -2.59
N MET A 135 20.90 -9.85 -1.33
CA MET A 135 20.79 -10.98 -0.40
C MET A 135 19.53 -11.81 -0.66
N HIS A 136 19.71 -12.94 -1.33
CA HIS A 136 18.70 -13.99 -1.46
C HIS A 136 18.88 -15.06 -0.36
N PRO A 137 17.82 -15.56 0.32
CA PRO A 137 16.39 -15.28 0.13
C PRO A 137 15.84 -14.14 1.01
N HIS A 138 16.70 -13.49 1.81
CA HIS A 138 16.32 -12.50 2.82
C HIS A 138 15.38 -11.41 2.32
N ARG A 139 15.61 -10.89 1.10
CA ARG A 139 14.69 -9.93 0.46
C ARG A 139 13.25 -10.47 0.38
N ALA A 140 13.08 -11.67 -0.16
CA ALA A 140 11.75 -12.25 -0.36
C ALA A 140 11.06 -12.53 0.99
N LEU A 141 11.82 -12.98 1.99
CA LEU A 141 11.31 -13.19 3.35
C LEU A 141 10.88 -11.88 4.01
N CYS A 142 11.69 -10.80 3.91
CA CYS A 142 11.32 -9.49 4.45
C CYS A 142 10.05 -8.95 3.79
N TRP A 143 9.89 -9.16 2.48
CA TRP A 143 8.67 -8.80 1.78
C TRP A 143 7.46 -9.60 2.30
N LEU A 144 7.60 -10.92 2.44
CA LEU A 144 6.53 -11.80 2.94
C LEU A 144 6.10 -11.41 4.37
N PHE A 145 7.05 -11.24 5.29
CA PHE A 145 6.74 -10.81 6.65
C PHE A 145 6.11 -9.41 6.69
N GLY A 146 6.48 -8.52 5.76
CA GLY A 146 5.81 -7.24 5.59
C GLY A 146 4.34 -7.40 5.20
N VAL A 147 4.02 -8.29 4.26
CA VAL A 147 2.64 -8.61 3.87
C VAL A 147 1.85 -9.21 5.03
N ILE A 148 2.45 -10.12 5.80
CA ILE A 148 1.84 -10.71 7.00
C ILE A 148 1.50 -9.61 8.01
N ALA A 149 2.44 -8.69 8.30
CA ALA A 149 2.21 -7.61 9.24
C ALA A 149 1.04 -6.69 8.84
N ILE A 150 0.95 -6.29 7.57
CA ILE A 150 -0.19 -5.50 7.08
C ILE A 150 -1.49 -6.30 7.19
N THR A 151 -1.47 -7.59 6.82
CA THR A 151 -2.66 -8.46 6.88
C THR A 151 -3.15 -8.66 8.31
N THR A 152 -2.24 -8.76 9.28
CA THR A 152 -2.57 -8.74 10.71
C THR A 152 -3.23 -7.41 11.10
N GLY A 153 -2.73 -6.28 10.59
CA GLY A 153 -3.35 -4.97 10.77
C GLY A 153 -4.78 -4.90 10.21
N VAL A 154 -5.00 -5.46 9.00
CA VAL A 154 -6.34 -5.59 8.40
C VAL A 154 -7.26 -6.40 9.29
N GLY A 155 -6.83 -7.59 9.73
CA GLY A 155 -7.63 -8.44 10.61
C GLY A 155 -8.00 -7.76 11.93
N ASN A 156 -7.04 -7.06 12.54
CA ASN A 156 -7.27 -6.31 13.77
C ASN A 156 -8.23 -5.13 13.58
N ALA A 157 -8.14 -4.41 12.45
CA ALA A 157 -9.04 -3.33 12.10
C ALA A 157 -10.47 -3.84 11.86
N LEU A 158 -10.63 -4.93 11.10
CA LEU A 158 -11.94 -5.57 10.88
C LEU A 158 -12.55 -6.05 12.21
N TYR A 159 -11.74 -6.67 13.07
CA TYR A 159 -12.19 -7.09 14.40
C TYR A 159 -12.68 -5.91 15.24
N GLY A 160 -11.92 -4.81 15.33
CA GLY A 160 -12.35 -3.62 16.07
C GLY A 160 -13.64 -3.01 15.51
N ALA A 161 -13.73 -2.92 14.18
CA ALA A 161 -14.87 -2.33 13.49
C ALA A 161 -16.17 -3.10 13.67
N PHE A 162 -16.13 -4.44 13.66
CA PHE A 162 -17.33 -5.28 13.61
C PHE A 162 -17.63 -6.07 14.89
N SER A 163 -16.64 -6.32 15.74
CA SER A 163 -16.87 -6.99 17.04
C SER A 163 -17.48 -6.06 18.09
N SER A 164 -17.37 -4.74 17.90
CA SER A 164 -18.00 -3.73 18.77
C SER A 164 -19.55 -3.80 18.73
N ASP A 165 -20.14 -4.24 17.61
CA ASP A 165 -21.60 -4.41 17.45
C ASP A 165 -22.14 -5.73 18.04
N ALA A 166 -21.30 -6.75 18.23
CA ALA A 166 -21.77 -8.05 18.73
C ALA A 166 -22.13 -8.01 20.23
N SER A 167 -21.57 -7.06 20.98
CA SER A 167 -21.77 -6.93 22.43
C SER A 167 -23.11 -6.30 22.84
N THR A 168 -23.86 -5.73 21.89
CA THR A 168 -25.17 -5.08 22.15
C THR A 168 -26.38 -6.00 21.92
N ASN A 169 -26.18 -7.23 21.44
CA ASN A 169 -27.25 -8.21 21.20
C ASN A 169 -27.38 -9.29 22.29
N ILE A 170 -27.19 -8.93 23.57
CA ILE A 170 -27.64 -9.83 24.66
C ILE A 170 -29.16 -9.66 24.80
N PRO A 171 -29.97 -10.73 24.65
CA PRO A 171 -31.41 -10.62 24.78
C PRO A 171 -31.79 -10.10 26.18
N ARG A 172 -32.66 -9.07 26.21
CA ARG A 172 -33.26 -8.42 27.40
C ARG A 172 -33.99 -9.37 28.37
N SER A 173 -33.96 -10.69 28.17
CA SER A 173 -34.64 -11.66 29.04
C SER A 173 -33.91 -11.90 30.36
N ALA A 174 -32.60 -11.65 30.45
CA ALA A 174 -31.84 -11.79 31.69
C ALA A 174 -32.03 -10.60 32.66
N ASP A 175 -32.43 -9.42 32.15
CA ASP A 175 -32.53 -8.18 32.93
C ASP A 175 -33.86 -8.06 33.71
N LYS A 176 -34.90 -8.83 33.32
CA LYS A 176 -36.19 -8.84 34.06
C LYS A 176 -36.13 -9.60 35.38
N LYS A 177 -35.18 -10.54 35.56
CA LYS A 177 -35.09 -11.36 36.79
C LYS A 177 -34.32 -10.65 37.92
N LEU A 178 -33.50 -9.65 37.59
CA LEU A 178 -32.73 -8.85 38.55
C LEU A 178 -33.46 -7.58 39.04
N ARG A 179 -34.44 -7.05 38.27
CA ARG A 179 -35.23 -5.87 38.67
C ARG A 179 -36.33 -6.13 39.71
N ARG A 180 -36.55 -7.37 40.14
CA ARG A 180 -37.56 -7.72 41.16
C ARG A 180 -37.03 -7.73 42.59
N ILE A 181 -35.73 -7.48 42.80
CA ILE A 181 -35.15 -7.45 44.14
C ILE A 181 -34.52 -6.06 44.33
N ASN A 182 -35.04 -5.34 45.32
CA ASN A 182 -34.47 -4.15 45.95
C ASN A 182 -35.00 -2.78 45.48
N THR A 183 -36.16 -2.43 46.00
CA THR A 183 -36.72 -1.06 46.00
C THR A 183 -36.08 -0.25 47.12
N ASP A 184 -34.85 0.23 46.95
CA ASP A 184 -34.31 1.40 47.68
C ASP A 184 -32.94 1.94 47.20
N ARG A 185 -32.52 1.63 45.96
CA ARG A 185 -31.22 2.08 45.41
C ARG A 185 -31.33 2.92 44.14
N HIS A 186 -32.40 3.69 44.01
CA HIS A 186 -32.85 4.28 42.74
C HIS A 186 -32.00 5.44 42.20
N ASN A 187 -31.22 6.14 43.04
CA ASN A 187 -30.41 7.29 42.59
C ASN A 187 -28.96 6.93 42.24
N GLN A 188 -28.40 5.87 42.83
CA GLN A 188 -27.03 5.42 42.54
C GLN A 188 -26.97 4.53 41.29
N PHE A 189 -27.99 3.68 41.08
CA PHE A 189 -28.14 2.90 39.84
C PHE A 189 -28.35 3.79 38.61
N ARG A 190 -29.13 4.87 38.72
CA ARG A 190 -29.38 5.77 37.59
C ARG A 190 -28.11 6.49 37.11
N ARG A 191 -27.16 6.78 38.02
CA ARG A 191 -25.83 7.32 37.65
C ARG A 191 -24.91 6.26 37.06
N LEU A 192 -24.95 5.03 37.55
CA LEU A 192 -24.20 3.91 36.98
C LEU A 192 -24.71 3.56 35.58
N ASP A 193 -26.03 3.41 35.41
CA ASP A 193 -26.66 3.16 34.11
C ASP A 193 -26.41 4.30 33.12
N ALA A 194 -26.46 5.56 33.57
CA ALA A 194 -26.13 6.70 32.73
C ALA A 194 -24.65 6.72 32.34
N SER A 195 -23.73 6.40 33.27
CA SER A 195 -22.29 6.28 32.99
C SER A 195 -21.97 5.12 32.05
N GLN A 196 -22.65 3.98 32.22
CA GLN A 196 -22.47 2.78 31.42
C GLN A 196 -23.12 2.92 30.04
N SER A 197 -24.24 3.64 29.95
CA SER A 197 -24.86 4.09 28.69
C SER A 197 -23.98 5.09 27.94
N PHE A 198 -23.31 6.01 28.65
CA PHE A 198 -22.34 6.93 28.05
C PHE A 198 -21.11 6.19 27.54
N ASP A 199 -20.58 5.25 28.33
CA ASP A 199 -19.41 4.42 27.96
C ASP A 199 -19.72 3.50 26.77
N ASN A 200 -20.93 2.93 26.70
CA ASN A 200 -21.35 2.10 25.58
C ASN A 200 -21.52 2.89 24.27
N ASN A 201 -21.99 4.15 24.33
CA ASN A 201 -22.00 5.04 23.16
C ASN A 201 -20.58 5.45 22.71
N SER A 202 -19.60 5.50 23.62
CA SER A 202 -18.19 5.82 23.27
C SER A 202 -17.44 4.68 22.56
N LYS A 203 -17.96 3.45 22.64
CA LYS A 203 -17.38 2.23 22.05
C LYS A 203 -17.88 1.93 20.64
N MET A 204 -18.98 2.53 20.20
CA MET A 204 -19.51 2.28 18.87
C MET A 204 -18.62 2.97 17.83
N VAL A 205 -18.03 2.17 16.94
CA VAL A 205 -17.25 2.69 15.81
C VAL A 205 -18.22 3.33 14.82
N ASP A 206 -17.91 4.55 14.38
CA ASP A 206 -18.74 5.29 13.43
C ASP A 206 -19.00 4.50 12.15
N ALA A 207 -20.19 4.64 11.57
CA ALA A 207 -20.59 3.89 10.38
C ALA A 207 -19.65 4.15 9.19
N ASN A 208 -19.15 5.38 9.01
CA ASN A 208 -18.19 5.68 7.94
C ASN A 208 -16.86 4.99 8.17
N VAL A 209 -16.41 4.91 9.43
CA VAL A 209 -15.19 4.21 9.80
C VAL A 209 -15.31 2.73 9.45
N LYS A 210 -16.47 2.10 9.73
CA LYS A 210 -16.72 0.69 9.33
C LYS A 210 -16.67 0.50 7.81
N VAL A 211 -17.34 1.35 7.04
CA VAL A 211 -17.32 1.28 5.57
C VAL A 211 -15.92 1.50 5.02
N TYR A 212 -15.17 2.46 5.58
CA TYR A 212 -13.80 2.74 5.18
C TYR A 212 -12.86 1.57 5.46
N ILE A 213 -12.96 0.95 6.64
CA ILE A 213 -12.18 -0.24 6.98
C ILE A 213 -12.53 -1.40 6.04
N ALA A 214 -13.80 -1.65 5.76
CA ALA A 214 -14.22 -2.70 4.83
C ALA A 214 -13.68 -2.45 3.40
N CYS A 215 -13.87 -1.23 2.88
CA CYS A 215 -13.43 -0.84 1.53
C CYS A 215 -11.91 -0.88 1.39
N SER A 216 -11.16 -0.30 2.33
CA SER A 216 -9.69 -0.31 2.32
C SER A 216 -9.13 -1.73 2.43
N SER A 217 -9.73 -2.59 3.27
CA SER A 217 -9.36 -4.00 3.39
C SER A 217 -9.57 -4.76 2.08
N LEU A 218 -10.72 -4.55 1.42
CA LEU A 218 -11.03 -5.20 0.14
C LEU A 218 -10.09 -4.72 -0.98
N LEU A 219 -9.82 -3.42 -1.04
CA LEU A 219 -8.89 -2.84 -2.01
C LEU A 219 -7.45 -3.31 -1.79
N TYR A 220 -7.03 -3.46 -0.53
CA TYR A 220 -5.74 -4.04 -0.20
C TYR A 220 -5.64 -5.51 -0.61
N LEU A 221 -6.66 -6.33 -0.32
CA LEU A 221 -6.72 -7.72 -0.77
C LEU A 221 -6.63 -7.82 -2.29
N LYS A 222 -7.41 -7.01 -3.01
CA LYS A 222 -7.37 -6.92 -4.47
C LYS A 222 -5.97 -6.53 -4.98
N PHE A 223 -5.31 -5.56 -4.33
CA PHE A 223 -3.93 -5.18 -4.67
C PHE A 223 -2.93 -6.32 -4.44
N LEU A 224 -3.06 -7.08 -3.34
CA LEU A 224 -2.25 -8.28 -3.09
C LEU A 224 -2.42 -9.34 -4.17
N LEU A 225 -3.66 -9.60 -4.60
CA LEU A 225 -3.94 -10.53 -5.68
C LEU A 225 -3.31 -10.06 -7.00
N ALA A 226 -3.43 -8.76 -7.33
CA ALA A 226 -2.85 -8.20 -8.55
C ALA A 226 -1.31 -8.28 -8.58
N THR A 227 -0.66 -7.95 -7.46
CA THR A 227 0.81 -8.06 -7.33
C THR A 227 1.29 -9.52 -7.33
N GLY A 228 0.51 -10.45 -6.78
CA GLY A 228 0.76 -11.88 -6.90
C GLY A 228 0.74 -12.37 -8.35
N VAL A 229 -0.28 -12.00 -9.12
CA VAL A 229 -0.37 -12.34 -10.55
C VAL A 229 0.77 -11.69 -11.34
N GLN A 230 1.03 -10.40 -11.14
CA GLN A 230 2.16 -9.70 -11.75
C GLN A 230 3.49 -10.39 -11.44
N GLY A 231 3.68 -10.80 -10.18
CA GLY A 231 4.87 -11.51 -9.72
C GLY A 231 5.11 -12.81 -10.47
N GLY A 232 4.04 -13.60 -10.70
CA GLY A 232 4.07 -14.79 -11.53
C GLY A 232 4.41 -14.47 -12.99
N LYS A 233 3.80 -13.43 -13.58
CA LYS A 233 4.12 -13.00 -14.96
C LYS A 233 5.57 -12.56 -15.12
N LYS A 234 6.16 -11.89 -14.11
CA LYS A 234 7.59 -11.50 -14.09
C LYS A 234 8.55 -12.68 -14.12
N PHE A 235 8.24 -13.79 -13.45
CA PHE A 235 9.05 -15.01 -13.56
C PHE A 235 8.98 -15.61 -14.96
N ILE A 236 7.79 -15.55 -15.58
CA ILE A 236 7.56 -16.10 -16.91
C ILE A 236 8.28 -15.32 -18.00
N SER A 237 8.34 -14.00 -17.89
CA SER A 237 8.94 -13.10 -18.88
C SER A 237 10.45 -12.88 -18.75
N GLY A 238 11.09 -13.43 -17.71
CA GLY A 238 12.50 -13.13 -17.40
C GLY A 238 12.71 -11.76 -16.74
N GLY A 239 11.64 -11.13 -16.26
CA GLY A 239 11.62 -9.77 -15.71
C GLY A 239 12.12 -9.65 -14.27
N ARG A 240 12.51 -10.75 -13.63
CA ARG A 240 13.07 -10.75 -12.28
C ARG A 240 14.57 -10.40 -12.29
N PRO A 241 15.10 -9.98 -11.14
CA PRO A 241 16.54 -9.85 -10.93
C PRO A 241 17.29 -11.18 -11.16
N PRO A 242 18.57 -11.13 -11.60
CA PRO A 242 19.36 -12.32 -11.87
C PRO A 242 19.58 -13.21 -10.64
N GLU A 243 19.64 -12.63 -9.43
CA GLU A 243 19.75 -13.40 -8.19
C GLU A 243 18.54 -14.31 -7.91
N ASP A 244 17.37 -14.03 -8.49
CA ASP A 244 16.16 -14.85 -8.36
C ASP A 244 16.19 -16.09 -9.28
N ALA A 245 17.21 -16.25 -10.13
CA ALA A 245 17.33 -17.40 -11.03
C ALA A 245 17.45 -18.75 -10.31
N LYS A 246 17.85 -18.74 -9.02
CA LYS A 246 17.96 -19.93 -8.17
C LYS A 246 16.61 -20.44 -7.65
N LEU A 247 15.53 -19.68 -7.82
CA LEU A 247 14.19 -20.09 -7.38
C LEU A 247 13.61 -21.16 -8.31
N SER A 248 12.86 -22.10 -7.74
CA SER A 248 12.16 -23.14 -8.50
C SER A 248 11.22 -22.57 -9.57
N LEU A 249 10.65 -21.39 -9.33
CA LEU A 249 9.79 -20.64 -10.25
C LEU A 249 10.53 -20.07 -11.47
N ALA A 250 11.87 -19.99 -11.41
CA ALA A 250 12.71 -19.50 -12.50
C ALA A 250 13.32 -20.63 -13.36
N LYS A 251 13.01 -21.90 -13.07
CA LYS A 251 13.58 -23.06 -13.78
C LYS A 251 13.45 -22.91 -15.30
N GLY A 252 14.59 -23.00 -15.99
CA GLY A 252 14.68 -22.93 -17.45
C GLY A 252 14.55 -21.54 -18.06
N ARG A 253 14.53 -20.46 -17.26
CA ARG A 253 14.40 -19.08 -17.77
C ARG A 253 15.44 -18.15 -17.18
N LYS A 254 16.20 -17.50 -18.06
CA LYS A 254 17.20 -16.48 -17.69
C LYS A 254 16.48 -15.24 -17.14
N GLN A 255 16.86 -14.82 -15.92
CA GLN A 255 16.31 -13.63 -15.28
C GLN A 255 17.31 -12.49 -15.43
N THR A 256 16.92 -11.42 -16.13
CA THR A 256 17.82 -10.30 -16.46
C THR A 256 17.12 -8.96 -16.41
N TYR A 257 16.13 -8.81 -15.53
CA TYR A 257 15.23 -7.65 -15.53
C TYR A 257 14.50 -7.43 -16.87
N GLY A 258 14.44 -8.46 -17.72
CA GLY A 258 13.92 -8.33 -19.09
C GLY A 258 14.82 -7.55 -20.06
N LEU A 259 16.08 -7.30 -19.70
CA LEU A 259 17.03 -6.54 -20.53
C LEU A 259 17.52 -7.32 -21.76
N ASP A 260 17.51 -8.64 -21.71
CA ASP A 260 17.93 -9.46 -22.85
C ASP A 260 16.95 -9.27 -24.01
N LYS A 261 17.48 -8.97 -25.21
CA LYS A 261 16.69 -9.01 -26.45
C LYS A 261 16.38 -10.47 -26.79
N THR A 262 15.18 -10.71 -27.29
CA THR A 262 14.73 -12.05 -27.68
C THR A 262 13.71 -11.91 -28.80
N ASP A 263 13.85 -12.77 -29.81
CA ASP A 263 12.91 -12.85 -30.93
C ASP A 263 11.88 -13.99 -30.73
N ASP A 264 11.93 -14.68 -29.59
CA ASP A 264 10.98 -15.74 -29.27
C ASP A 264 9.58 -15.15 -29.00
N GLU A 265 8.63 -15.46 -29.89
CA GLU A 265 7.24 -15.03 -29.81
C GLU A 265 6.60 -15.38 -28.46
N LYS A 266 6.94 -16.52 -27.86
CA LYS A 266 6.42 -16.93 -26.54
C LYS A 266 6.90 -15.98 -25.44
N MET A 267 8.17 -15.59 -25.50
CA MET A 267 8.75 -14.62 -24.57
C MET A 267 8.17 -13.22 -24.78
N LEU A 268 7.95 -12.80 -26.02
CA LEU A 268 7.31 -11.52 -26.33
C LEU A 268 5.87 -11.46 -25.81
N LYS A 269 5.06 -12.51 -26.00
CA LYS A 269 3.71 -12.61 -25.42
C LYS A 269 3.73 -12.62 -23.90
N ALA A 270 4.72 -13.28 -23.28
CA ALA A 270 4.90 -13.26 -21.83
C ALA A 270 5.23 -11.84 -21.31
N ARG A 271 6.09 -11.10 -22.03
CA ARG A 271 6.43 -9.71 -21.72
C ARG A 271 5.24 -8.76 -21.90
N GLU A 272 4.43 -8.94 -22.94
CA GLU A 272 3.19 -8.17 -23.11
C GLU A 272 2.23 -8.39 -21.93
N ALA A 273 2.08 -9.66 -21.49
CA ALA A 273 1.27 -9.98 -20.32
C ALA A 273 1.84 -9.37 -19.03
N GLU A 274 3.16 -9.44 -18.82
CA GLU A 274 3.82 -8.76 -17.69
C GLU A 274 3.58 -7.26 -17.72
N TYR A 275 3.73 -6.63 -18.89
CA TYR A 275 3.54 -5.20 -19.06
C TYR A 275 2.10 -4.80 -18.73
N ARG A 276 1.10 -5.56 -19.19
CA ARG A 276 -0.31 -5.33 -18.84
C ARG A 276 -0.53 -5.36 -17.33
N TRP A 277 -0.05 -6.39 -16.64
CA TRP A 277 -0.21 -6.51 -15.19
C TRP A 277 0.56 -5.44 -14.42
N THR A 278 1.72 -5.02 -14.94
CA THR A 278 2.46 -3.88 -14.39
C THR A 278 1.65 -2.60 -14.50
N ARG A 279 0.99 -2.34 -15.64
CA ARG A 279 0.10 -1.16 -15.80
C ARG A 279 -1.12 -1.21 -14.88
N ILE A 280 -1.68 -2.39 -14.62
CA ILE A 280 -2.77 -2.56 -13.65
C ILE A 280 -2.31 -2.15 -12.25
N VAL A 281 -1.20 -2.72 -11.78
CA VAL A 281 -0.66 -2.44 -10.45
C VAL A 281 -0.25 -0.98 -10.31
N THR A 282 0.43 -0.42 -11.31
CA THR A 282 0.79 1.01 -11.31
C THR A 282 -0.44 1.91 -11.24
N ASN A 283 -1.49 1.62 -12.00
CA ASN A 283 -2.72 2.42 -11.93
C ASN A 283 -3.42 2.31 -10.57
N ASP A 284 -3.35 1.14 -9.91
CA ASP A 284 -3.86 0.99 -8.54
C ASP A 284 -3.05 1.85 -7.55
N LEU A 285 -1.73 1.94 -7.69
CA LEU A 285 -0.89 2.81 -6.85
C LEU A 285 -1.12 4.30 -7.08
N GLU A 286 -1.46 4.68 -8.31
CA GLU A 286 -1.78 6.07 -8.68
C GLU A 286 -3.16 6.51 -8.17
N THR A 287 -4.06 5.58 -7.81
CA THR A 287 -5.47 5.90 -7.53
C THR A 287 -5.93 5.49 -6.13
N ILE A 288 -5.62 4.28 -5.68
CA ILE A 288 -6.15 3.73 -4.42
C ILE A 288 -5.60 4.48 -3.19
N PRO A 289 -4.27 4.66 -3.02
CA PRO A 289 -3.76 5.34 -1.83
C PRO A 289 -4.29 6.77 -1.69
N PHE A 290 -4.34 7.53 -2.79
CA PHE A 290 -4.84 8.90 -2.79
C PHE A 290 -6.32 8.99 -2.47
N ALA A 291 -7.15 8.13 -3.07
CA ALA A 291 -8.58 8.10 -2.77
C ALA A 291 -8.83 7.72 -1.31
N LEU A 292 -8.14 6.69 -0.80
CA LEU A 292 -8.27 6.29 0.61
C LEU A 292 -7.79 7.39 1.56
N PHE A 293 -6.74 8.12 1.21
CA PHE A 293 -6.31 9.28 2.00
C PHE A 293 -7.38 10.38 2.07
N ILE A 294 -8.01 10.71 0.93
CA ILE A 294 -9.13 11.67 0.87
C ILE A 294 -10.31 11.17 1.70
N PHE A 295 -10.69 9.91 1.57
CA PHE A 295 -11.79 9.33 2.35
C PHE A 295 -11.48 9.29 3.85
N GLY A 296 -10.25 8.94 4.24
CA GLY A 296 -9.80 9.01 5.63
C GLY A 296 -9.85 10.44 6.19
N GLY A 297 -9.40 11.43 5.40
CA GLY A 297 -9.50 12.85 5.74
C GLY A 297 -10.95 13.30 5.93
N GLY A 298 -11.85 12.88 5.05
CA GLY A 298 -13.28 13.17 5.17
C GLY A 298 -13.91 12.59 6.45
N ILE A 299 -13.50 11.40 6.89
CA ILE A 299 -13.94 10.84 8.18
C ILE A 299 -13.49 11.73 9.33
N LEU A 300 -12.23 12.18 9.31
CA LEU A 300 -11.69 13.06 10.34
C LEU A 300 -12.35 14.45 10.34
N ALA A 301 -12.77 14.93 9.17
CA ALA A 301 -13.52 16.17 9.01
C ALA A 301 -14.99 16.08 9.43
N GLY A 302 -15.51 14.89 9.75
CA GLY A 302 -16.92 14.72 10.10
C GLY A 302 -17.88 14.84 8.90
N SER A 303 -17.46 14.38 7.72
CA SER A 303 -18.24 14.46 6.48
C SER A 303 -19.61 13.77 6.57
N ASN A 304 -20.56 14.18 5.71
CA ASN A 304 -21.88 13.54 5.66
C ASN A 304 -21.74 12.02 5.44
N PRO A 305 -22.27 11.18 6.34
CA PRO A 305 -21.96 9.76 6.35
C PRO A 305 -22.54 8.99 5.17
N THR A 306 -23.76 9.32 4.76
CA THR A 306 -24.43 8.62 3.65
C THR A 306 -23.69 8.86 2.33
N VAL A 307 -23.35 10.13 2.04
CA VAL A 307 -22.62 10.49 0.83
C VAL A 307 -21.22 9.86 0.83
N HIS A 308 -20.54 9.90 1.98
CA HIS A 308 -19.19 9.35 2.11
C HIS A 308 -19.15 7.84 1.91
N ALA A 309 -20.08 7.12 2.55
CA ALA A 309 -20.20 5.66 2.43
C ALA A 309 -20.53 5.23 0.99
N ALA A 310 -21.43 5.94 0.32
CA ALA A 310 -21.79 5.68 -1.07
C ALA A 310 -20.58 5.90 -2.00
N ALA A 311 -19.87 7.03 -1.86
CA ALA A 311 -18.70 7.35 -2.66
C ALA A 311 -17.59 6.29 -2.50
N MET A 312 -17.28 5.87 -1.27
CA MET A 312 -16.29 4.82 -1.00
C MET A 312 -16.67 3.47 -1.62
N THR A 313 -17.95 3.11 -1.55
CA THR A 313 -18.45 1.84 -2.09
C THR A 313 -18.39 1.83 -3.62
N VAL A 314 -18.84 2.91 -4.26
CA VAL A 314 -18.75 3.09 -5.72
C VAL A 314 -17.30 3.08 -6.18
N PHE A 315 -16.42 3.82 -5.49
CA PHE A 315 -14.98 3.80 -5.77
C PHE A 315 -14.45 2.37 -5.73
N THR A 316 -14.74 1.64 -4.65
CA THR A 316 -14.26 0.27 -4.44
C THR A 316 -14.71 -0.68 -5.55
N ALA A 317 -16.00 -0.66 -5.88
CA ALA A 317 -16.56 -1.46 -6.97
C ALA A 317 -15.90 -1.11 -8.31
N ALA A 318 -15.78 0.19 -8.63
CA ALA A 318 -15.16 0.67 -9.85
C ALA A 318 -13.70 0.23 -9.96
N ARG A 319 -12.92 0.23 -8.86
CA ARG A 319 -11.53 -0.25 -8.87
C ARG A 319 -11.41 -1.75 -9.12
N CYS A 320 -12.32 -2.56 -8.57
CA CYS A 320 -12.35 -4.01 -8.83
C CYS A 320 -12.71 -4.29 -10.30
N LEU A 321 -13.75 -3.63 -10.81
CA LEU A 321 -14.20 -3.75 -12.20
C LEU A 321 -13.16 -3.22 -13.20
N HIS A 322 -12.44 -2.15 -12.86
CA HIS A 322 -11.33 -1.63 -13.66
C HIS A 322 -10.25 -2.68 -13.87
N THR A 323 -9.80 -3.35 -12.81
CA THR A 323 -8.78 -4.41 -12.90
C THR A 323 -9.28 -5.59 -13.72
N TYR A 324 -10.53 -6.01 -13.53
CA TYR A 324 -11.15 -7.07 -14.33
C TYR A 324 -11.18 -6.70 -15.83
N ALA A 325 -11.69 -5.51 -16.17
CA ALA A 325 -11.75 -5.03 -17.55
C ALA A 325 -10.35 -4.90 -18.18
N TYR A 326 -9.36 -4.42 -17.41
CA TYR A 326 -7.99 -4.30 -17.88
C TYR A 326 -7.36 -5.67 -18.15
N ALA A 327 -7.51 -6.62 -17.22
CA ALA A 327 -6.99 -7.98 -17.36
C ALA A 327 -7.57 -8.70 -18.60
N ASN A 328 -8.86 -8.46 -18.89
CA ASN A 328 -9.59 -9.06 -20.02
C ASN A 328 -9.57 -8.20 -21.30
N LYS A 329 -8.75 -7.16 -21.37
CA LYS A 329 -8.61 -6.25 -22.55
C LYS A 329 -9.94 -5.58 -22.99
N MET A 330 -10.87 -5.34 -22.07
CA MET A 330 -12.19 -4.79 -22.39
C MET A 330 -12.14 -3.26 -22.53
N GLN A 331 -12.22 -2.77 -23.77
CA GLN A 331 -12.56 -1.37 -24.10
C GLN A 331 -14.04 -1.26 -24.46
N PRO A 332 -14.75 -0.15 -24.16
CA PRO A 332 -14.30 1.05 -23.42
C PRO A 332 -14.42 0.92 -21.89
N HIS A 333 -14.91 -0.22 -21.40
CA HIS A 333 -15.20 -0.50 -19.98
C HIS A 333 -14.08 -0.09 -19.02
N ARG A 334 -12.81 -0.36 -19.38
CA ARG A 334 -11.66 0.09 -18.59
C ARG A 334 -11.69 1.60 -18.33
N ALA A 335 -11.89 2.42 -19.36
CA ALA A 335 -11.89 3.87 -19.21
C ALA A 335 -13.08 4.34 -18.38
N ILE A 336 -14.26 3.75 -18.58
CA ILE A 336 -15.48 4.06 -17.83
C ILE A 336 -15.26 3.79 -16.34
N PHE A 337 -14.81 2.59 -15.96
CA PHE A 337 -14.56 2.27 -14.55
C PHE A 337 -13.45 3.12 -13.93
N TRP A 338 -12.42 3.48 -14.69
CA TRP A 338 -11.41 4.42 -14.21
C TRP A 338 -12.04 5.80 -13.90
N PHE A 339 -12.83 6.34 -14.82
CA PHE A 339 -13.48 7.64 -14.67
C PHE A 339 -14.51 7.66 -13.53
N THR A 340 -15.31 6.60 -13.40
CA THR A 340 -16.23 6.42 -12.27
C THR A 340 -15.48 6.45 -10.93
N GLY A 341 -14.30 5.82 -10.85
CA GLY A 341 -13.46 5.88 -9.67
C GLY A 341 -13.00 7.32 -9.36
N VAL A 342 -12.55 8.06 -10.36
CA VAL A 342 -12.14 9.47 -10.18
C VAL A 342 -13.32 10.32 -9.69
N LEU A 343 -14.49 10.20 -10.29
CA LEU A 343 -15.69 10.93 -9.87
C LEU A 343 -16.07 10.62 -8.42
N ALA A 344 -16.04 9.34 -8.01
CA ALA A 344 -16.31 8.95 -6.64
C ALA A 344 -15.34 9.59 -5.64
N THR A 345 -14.04 9.66 -5.98
CA THR A 345 -13.04 10.38 -5.18
C THR A 345 -13.35 11.88 -5.07
N MET A 346 -13.74 12.52 -6.18
CA MET A 346 -14.12 13.94 -6.19
C MET A 346 -15.36 14.22 -5.35
N VAL A 347 -16.36 13.32 -5.37
CA VAL A 347 -17.53 13.41 -4.47
C VAL A 347 -17.10 13.32 -3.01
N GLY A 348 -16.22 12.38 -2.67
CA GLY A 348 -15.65 12.27 -1.31
C GLY A 348 -14.90 13.53 -0.88
N MET A 349 -14.11 14.12 -1.78
CA MET A 349 -13.39 15.37 -1.55
C MET A 349 -14.35 16.54 -1.32
N GLY A 350 -15.35 16.71 -2.19
CA GLY A 350 -16.35 17.77 -2.05
C GLY A 350 -17.14 17.64 -0.75
N ASN A 351 -17.50 16.42 -0.36
CA ASN A 351 -18.17 16.14 0.92
C ASN A 351 -17.29 16.49 2.13
N ALA A 352 -15.99 16.22 2.06
CA ALA A 352 -15.04 16.58 3.11
C ALA A 352 -14.84 18.10 3.24
N ILE A 353 -14.75 18.81 2.10
CA ILE A 353 -14.64 20.27 2.08
C ILE A 353 -15.92 20.91 2.63
N ALA A 354 -17.09 20.42 2.25
CA ALA A 354 -18.37 20.93 2.73
C ALA A 354 -18.57 20.74 4.25
N ALA A 355 -17.83 19.83 4.90
CA ALA A 355 -17.91 19.60 6.34
C ALA A 355 -17.04 20.57 7.15
N ILE A 356 -16.06 21.22 6.51
CA ILE A 356 -15.14 22.17 7.18
C ILE A 356 -15.43 23.63 6.85
N LEU A 357 -16.33 23.89 5.88
CA LEU A 357 -16.91 25.19 5.58
C LEU A 357 -18.18 25.38 6.39
#